data_AF-A0A4Q3RTK5-F1
#
_entry.id   AF-A0A4Q3RTK5-F1
#
_cell.length_a   1.000
_cell.length_b   1.000
_cell.length_c   1.000
_cell.angle_alpha   90.00
_cell.angle_beta   90.00
_cell.angle_gamma   90.00
#
_symmetry.space_group_name_H-M   'P 1'
#
loop_
_entity.id
_entity.type
_entity.pdbx_description
1 polymer ?
#
loop_
_entity_poly.entity_id
_entity_poly.type
_entity_poly.pdbx_seq_one_letter_code
_entity_poly.pdbx_strand_id
1 'polypeptide(L)'
;MAHMSQLMYPTEIYCPNSPAMKRGAFTLSLDCEGLWGMADQPKLINSGLISDIALAKAYELIYKVLDANNVKATCAFVSAFAAGEGALGEESHLLRELARREPTWFSHFDRAMQCKNMDGWFGNLYYRKLRSAGHEMGWHGATHLSLADSTASESIDLELQLAKNLNATLSESPQTLIFPRNLVGHLDELQK
;
A
#
# COMPACT_ATOMS: atom_id res chain seq x y z
N MET A 1 51.55 46.42 -28.34
CA MET A 1 50.34 45.93 -29.01
C MET A 1 49.56 45.12 -28.00
N ALA A 2 48.50 45.71 -27.46
CA ALA A 2 47.62 45.11 -26.47
C ALA A 2 46.34 44.66 -27.17
N HIS A 3 45.93 43.41 -26.99
CA HIS A 3 44.59 42.93 -27.35
C HIS A 3 44.00 42.24 -26.12
N MET A 4 43.17 42.98 -25.38
CA MET A 4 42.19 42.45 -24.43
C MET A 4 40.95 42.03 -25.23
N SER A 5 40.65 40.74 -25.26
CA SER A 5 39.35 40.23 -25.71
C SER A 5 38.41 40.16 -24.50
N GLN A 6 37.44 41.07 -24.44
CA GLN A 6 36.30 40.96 -23.52
C GLN A 6 35.34 39.88 -24.05
N LEU A 7 35.20 38.79 -23.31
CA LEU A 7 34.13 37.82 -23.47
C LEU A 7 32.84 38.41 -22.86
N MET A 8 31.85 38.65 -23.71
CA MET A 8 30.48 38.98 -23.29
C MET A 8 29.83 37.73 -22.66
N TYR A 9 29.37 37.86 -21.42
CA TYR A 9 28.45 36.89 -20.80
C TYR A 9 27.02 37.11 -21.36
N PRO A 10 26.19 36.06 -21.48
CA PRO A 10 24.81 36.23 -21.88
C PRO A 10 24.03 36.97 -20.80
N THR A 11 23.35 38.05 -21.19
CA THR A 11 22.38 38.76 -20.38
C THR A 11 21.19 37.86 -20.11
N GLU A 12 21.06 37.39 -18.86
CA GLU A 12 19.80 36.86 -18.35
C GLU A 12 18.73 37.97 -18.46
N ILE A 13 17.66 37.68 -19.20
CA ILE A 13 16.50 38.55 -19.29
C ILE A 13 15.76 38.42 -17.96
N TYR A 14 16.06 39.30 -17.02
CA TYR A 14 15.33 39.46 -15.76
C TYR A 14 13.98 40.12 -16.05
N CYS A 15 12.90 39.34 -16.08
CA CYS A 15 11.53 39.85 -16.07
C CYS A 15 11.08 40.05 -14.60
N PRO A 16 10.99 41.29 -14.07
CA PRO A 16 10.79 41.50 -12.63
C PRO A 16 9.37 41.25 -12.11
N ASN A 17 8.39 40.89 -12.96
CA ASN A 17 6.97 40.97 -12.63
C ASN A 17 6.13 39.82 -13.20
N SER A 18 6.62 38.57 -13.15
CA SER A 18 5.69 37.44 -13.25
C SER A 18 5.04 37.23 -11.87
N PRO A 19 3.70 37.31 -11.74
CA PRO A 19 3.05 36.91 -10.50
C PRO A 19 3.47 35.48 -10.20
N ALA A 20 3.96 35.23 -8.98
CA ALA A 20 4.40 33.92 -8.55
C ALA A 20 3.26 32.93 -8.83
N MET A 21 3.41 32.10 -9.88
CA MET A 21 2.45 31.06 -10.18
C MET A 21 2.33 30.20 -8.93
N LYS A 22 1.16 30.19 -8.30
CA LYS A 22 0.88 29.24 -7.23
C LYS A 22 1.09 27.85 -7.85
N ARG A 23 2.18 27.20 -7.45
CA ARG A 23 2.46 25.83 -7.88
C ARG A 23 1.32 24.95 -7.37
N GLY A 24 0.61 24.30 -8.29
CA GLY A 24 -0.35 23.26 -7.91
C GLY A 24 0.41 22.13 -7.22
N ALA A 25 -0.15 21.64 -6.11
CA ALA A 25 0.33 20.45 -5.43
C ALA A 25 -0.69 19.33 -5.65
N PHE A 26 -0.21 18.10 -5.80
CA PHE A 26 -1.05 16.91 -5.80
C PHE A 26 -0.41 15.86 -4.90
N THR A 27 -1.25 14.97 -4.36
CA THR A 27 -0.83 13.77 -3.64
C THR A 27 -1.27 12.57 -4.45
N LEU A 28 -0.42 11.55 -4.54
CA LEU A 28 -0.75 10.27 -5.15
C LEU A 28 -0.67 9.19 -4.08
N SER A 29 -1.80 8.53 -3.81
CA SER A 29 -1.86 7.31 -3.01
C SER A 29 -2.14 6.11 -3.90
N LEU A 30 -1.58 4.96 -3.53
CA LEU A 30 -1.76 3.69 -4.21
C LEU A 30 -2.20 2.62 -3.21
N ASP A 31 -3.39 2.06 -3.41
CA ASP A 31 -3.90 0.96 -2.59
C ASP A 31 -3.25 -0.35 -3.06
N CYS A 32 -2.46 -0.95 -2.19
CA CYS A 32 -1.61 -2.10 -2.48
C CYS A 32 -2.11 -3.34 -1.73
N GLU A 33 -3.09 -4.02 -2.34
CA GLU A 33 -3.95 -4.99 -1.66
C GLU A 33 -3.94 -6.40 -2.24
N GLY A 34 -3.65 -6.57 -3.54
CA GLY A 34 -3.77 -7.88 -4.21
C GLY A 34 -5.18 -8.46 -4.05
N LEU A 35 -5.28 -9.77 -3.78
CA LEU A 35 -6.57 -10.42 -3.55
C LEU A 35 -7.26 -10.04 -2.23
N TRP A 36 -6.54 -9.50 -1.24
CA TRP A 36 -7.14 -9.02 0.01
C TRP A 36 -8.18 -7.92 -0.24
N GLY A 37 -7.94 -7.08 -1.26
CA GLY A 37 -8.88 -6.05 -1.72
C GLY A 37 -10.27 -6.55 -2.08
N MET A 38 -10.30 -7.80 -2.54
CA MET A 38 -11.44 -8.45 -3.19
C MET A 38 -11.86 -9.71 -2.44
N ALA A 39 -11.47 -9.87 -1.17
CA ALA A 39 -11.66 -11.09 -0.39
C ALA A 39 -13.14 -11.52 -0.29
N ASP A 40 -14.06 -10.56 -0.34
CA ASP A 40 -15.51 -10.77 -0.34
C ASP A 40 -16.16 -10.83 -1.75
N GLN A 41 -15.37 -10.87 -2.82
CA GLN A 41 -15.83 -10.83 -4.21
C GLN A 41 -15.50 -12.13 -4.98
N PRO A 42 -16.31 -13.20 -4.82
CA PRO A 42 -16.03 -14.51 -5.44
C PRO A 42 -15.82 -14.44 -6.95
N LYS A 43 -16.52 -13.56 -7.66
CA LYS A 43 -16.38 -13.43 -9.12
C LYS A 43 -14.99 -12.92 -9.51
N LEU A 44 -14.44 -11.95 -8.76
CA LEU A 44 -13.11 -11.40 -9.04
C LEU A 44 -12.02 -12.37 -8.63
N ILE A 45 -12.14 -13.00 -7.46
CA ILE A 45 -11.19 -14.02 -7.00
C ILE A 45 -11.08 -15.17 -8.01
N ASN A 46 -12.21 -15.69 -8.47
CA ASN A 46 -12.22 -16.82 -9.41
C ASN A 46 -11.90 -16.43 -10.86
N SER A 47 -11.74 -15.13 -11.17
CA SER A 47 -11.45 -14.67 -12.53
C SER A 47 -10.00 -14.90 -12.96
N GLY A 48 -9.08 -15.03 -12.00
CA GLY A 48 -7.63 -15.08 -12.27
C GLY A 48 -7.03 -13.74 -12.73
N LEU A 49 -7.79 -12.64 -12.69
CA LEU A 49 -7.30 -11.31 -13.10
C LEU A 49 -6.25 -10.76 -12.13
N ILE A 50 -6.34 -11.10 -10.85
CA ILE A 50 -5.35 -10.78 -9.82
C ILE A 50 -4.57 -12.05 -9.54
N SER A 51 -3.41 -12.16 -10.16
CA SER A 51 -2.44 -13.25 -10.05
C SER A 51 -1.04 -12.66 -9.85
N ASP A 52 -0.07 -13.47 -9.42
CA ASP A 52 1.31 -13.06 -9.24
C ASP A 52 1.90 -12.47 -10.53
N ILE A 53 1.59 -13.07 -11.68
CA ILE A 53 2.03 -12.58 -12.99
C ILE A 53 1.40 -11.22 -13.32
N ALA A 54 0.10 -11.05 -13.07
CA ALA A 54 -0.59 -9.79 -13.34
C ALA A 54 -0.10 -8.69 -12.40
N LEU A 55 0.06 -8.99 -11.11
CA LEU A 55 0.62 -8.09 -10.10
C LEU A 55 2.05 -7.68 -10.46
N ALA A 56 2.90 -8.61 -10.88
CA ALA A 56 4.29 -8.30 -11.26
C ALA A 56 4.33 -7.27 -12.39
N LYS A 57 3.52 -7.46 -13.43
CA LYS A 57 3.40 -6.51 -14.55
C LYS A 57 2.86 -5.16 -14.11
N ALA A 58 1.83 -5.16 -13.26
CA ALA A 58 1.22 -3.93 -12.76
C ALA A 58 2.21 -3.11 -11.92
N TYR A 59 2.87 -3.73 -10.94
CA TYR A 59 3.85 -3.05 -10.08
C TYR A 59 5.11 -2.64 -10.84
N GLU A 60 5.54 -3.39 -11.85
CA GLU A 60 6.63 -2.98 -12.73
C GLU A 60 6.28 -1.70 -13.50
N LEU A 61 5.08 -1.65 -14.09
CA LEU A 61 4.60 -0.48 -14.80
C LEU A 61 4.48 0.74 -13.87
N ILE A 62 3.84 0.56 -12.70
CA ILE A 62 3.69 1.62 -11.70
C ILE A 62 5.06 2.18 -11.32
N TYR A 63 6.00 1.30 -10.95
CA TYR A 63 7.36 1.72 -10.59
C TYR A 63 8.02 2.51 -11.72
N LYS A 64 7.98 1.99 -12.95
CA LYS A 64 8.58 2.65 -14.12
C LYS A 64 7.99 4.04 -14.37
N VAL A 65 6.68 4.19 -14.24
CA VAL A 65 5.98 5.47 -14.45
C VAL A 65 6.35 6.46 -13.35
N LEU A 66 6.36 6.05 -12.09
CA LEU A 66 6.72 6.92 -10.97
C LEU A 66 8.17 7.38 -11.06
N ASP A 67 9.09 6.46 -11.36
CA ASP A 67 10.52 6.73 -11.49
C ASP A 67 10.81 7.69 -12.65
N ALA A 68 10.27 7.41 -13.84
CA ALA A 68 10.47 8.25 -15.03
C ALA A 68 9.95 9.68 -14.87
N ASN A 69 8.97 9.90 -14.00
CA ASN A 69 8.40 11.22 -13.73
C ASN A 69 8.90 11.83 -12.41
N ASN A 70 9.82 11.16 -11.70
CA ASN A 70 10.30 11.55 -10.37
C ASN A 70 9.16 11.87 -9.37
N VAL A 71 8.11 11.05 -9.41
CA VAL A 71 6.93 11.20 -8.54
C VAL A 71 7.06 10.25 -7.35
N LYS A 72 6.95 10.81 -6.14
CA LYS A 72 6.75 10.03 -4.91
C LYS A 72 5.27 9.85 -4.64
N ALA A 73 4.95 8.74 -3.99
CA ALA A 73 3.59 8.31 -3.71
C ALA A 73 3.55 7.71 -2.31
N THR A 74 2.36 7.72 -1.72
CA THR A 74 2.03 6.94 -0.53
C THR A 74 1.49 5.60 -0.99
N CYS A 75 2.25 4.52 -0.80
CA CYS A 75 1.81 3.17 -1.11
C CYS A 75 1.18 2.57 0.14
N ALA A 76 -0.15 2.57 0.21
CA ALA A 76 -0.88 2.05 1.35
C ALA A 76 -1.05 0.54 1.19
N PHE A 77 -0.30 -0.22 1.99
CA PHE A 77 -0.25 -1.67 1.89
C PHE A 77 -1.16 -2.35 2.91
N VAL A 78 -1.82 -3.41 2.45
CA VAL A 78 -2.38 -4.43 3.34
C VAL A 78 -1.21 -5.16 4.00
N SER A 79 -1.20 -5.25 5.33
CA SER A 79 -0.02 -5.74 6.06
C SER A 79 0.29 -7.21 5.73
N ALA A 80 -0.73 -8.05 5.57
CA ALA A 80 -0.61 -9.45 5.16
C ALA A 80 -0.04 -9.58 3.73
N PHE A 81 -0.45 -8.71 2.81
CA PHE A 81 0.10 -8.64 1.46
C PHE A 81 1.58 -8.26 1.47
N ALA A 82 1.95 -7.26 2.28
CA ALA A 82 3.32 -6.76 2.39
C ALA A 82 4.28 -7.71 3.13
N ALA A 83 3.86 -8.31 4.24
CA ALA A 83 4.70 -9.17 5.07
C ALA A 83 4.99 -10.53 4.40
N GLY A 84 4.03 -11.04 3.63
CA GLY A 84 4.15 -12.30 2.92
C GLY A 84 3.78 -13.53 3.75
N GLU A 85 3.77 -14.69 3.09
CA GLU A 85 3.24 -15.94 3.62
C GLU A 85 3.88 -16.40 4.93
N GLY A 86 5.21 -16.32 5.03
CA GLY A 86 5.94 -16.78 6.21
C GLY A 86 5.55 -16.03 7.48
N ALA A 87 5.58 -14.69 7.44
CA ALA A 87 5.20 -13.84 8.56
C ALA A 87 3.72 -14.02 8.94
N LEU A 88 2.83 -14.11 7.95
CA LEU A 88 1.42 -14.36 8.21
C LEU A 88 1.17 -15.74 8.84
N GLY A 89 1.97 -16.74 8.47
CA GLY A 89 1.92 -18.09 9.04
C GLY A 89 2.24 -18.11 10.54
N GLU A 90 3.18 -17.29 11.00
CA GLU A 90 3.52 -17.13 12.42
C GLU A 90 2.32 -16.56 13.21
N GLU A 91 1.52 -15.71 12.57
CA GLU A 91 0.30 -15.11 13.12
C GLU A 91 -0.98 -15.93 12.88
N SER A 92 -0.85 -17.23 12.53
CA SER A 92 -2.00 -18.08 12.19
C SER A 92 -3.06 -18.18 13.29
N HIS A 93 -2.70 -17.94 14.55
CA HIS A 93 -3.65 -17.93 15.66
C HIS A 93 -4.59 -16.73 15.62
N LEU A 94 -4.08 -15.52 15.34
CA LEU A 94 -4.90 -14.32 15.13
C LEU A 94 -5.76 -14.45 13.88
N LEU A 95 -5.17 -14.96 12.80
CA LEU A 95 -5.88 -15.13 11.54
C LEU A 95 -7.06 -16.10 11.66
N ARG A 96 -6.89 -17.21 12.38
CA ARG A 96 -7.98 -18.16 12.67
C ARG A 96 -9.10 -17.52 13.50
N GLU A 97 -8.75 -16.68 14.47
CA GLU A 97 -9.75 -16.00 15.30
C GLU A 97 -10.51 -14.94 14.50
N LEU A 98 -9.82 -14.15 13.65
CA LEU A 98 -10.45 -13.25 12.69
C LEU A 98 -11.38 -14.00 11.73
N ALA A 99 -10.92 -15.11 11.16
CA ALA A 99 -11.73 -15.92 10.25
C ALA A 99 -12.99 -16.50 10.92
N ARG A 100 -12.92 -16.84 12.22
CA ARG A 100 -14.08 -17.28 12.99
C ARG A 100 -15.13 -16.18 13.16
N ARG A 101 -14.70 -14.92 13.29
CA ARG A 101 -15.56 -13.76 13.50
C ARG A 101 -16.10 -13.18 12.20
N GLU A 102 -15.26 -13.17 11.16
CA GLU A 102 -15.53 -12.58 9.85
C GLU A 102 -15.50 -13.64 8.73
N PRO A 103 -16.29 -14.73 8.82
CA PRO A 103 -16.13 -15.90 7.95
C PRO A 103 -16.32 -15.58 6.47
N THR A 104 -17.19 -14.62 6.14
CA THR A 104 -17.41 -14.20 4.75
C THR A 104 -16.13 -13.65 4.14
N TRP A 105 -15.40 -12.80 4.87
CA TRP A 105 -14.17 -12.16 4.41
C TRP A 105 -13.04 -13.17 4.22
N PHE A 106 -12.86 -14.06 5.19
CA PHE A 106 -11.72 -14.99 5.20
C PHE A 106 -11.96 -16.30 4.43
N SER A 107 -13.21 -16.62 4.06
CA SER A 107 -13.56 -17.90 3.40
C SER A 107 -12.69 -18.23 2.17
N HIS A 108 -12.37 -17.22 1.36
CA HIS A 108 -11.57 -17.42 0.16
C HIS A 108 -10.08 -17.58 0.44
N PHE A 109 -9.55 -16.85 1.43
CA PHE A 109 -8.18 -17.02 1.88
C PHE A 109 -7.98 -18.40 2.53
N ASP A 110 -8.91 -18.83 3.38
CA ASP A 110 -8.87 -20.16 4.01
C ASP A 110 -8.87 -21.28 2.96
N ARG A 111 -9.70 -21.15 1.92
CA ARG A 111 -9.71 -22.08 0.79
C ARG A 111 -8.37 -22.05 0.02
N ALA A 112 -7.81 -20.86 -0.23
CA ALA A 112 -6.51 -20.70 -0.88
C ALA A 112 -5.41 -21.44 -0.10
N MET A 113 -5.36 -21.28 1.23
CA MET A 113 -4.45 -21.98 2.13
C MET A 113 -4.63 -23.50 2.07
N GLN A 114 -5.87 -23.98 2.17
CA GLN A 114 -6.17 -25.42 2.13
C GLN A 114 -5.77 -26.07 0.80
N CYS A 115 -5.99 -25.36 -0.31
CA CYS A 115 -5.63 -25.81 -1.64
C CYS A 115 -4.18 -25.51 -2.03
N LYS A 116 -3.40 -24.85 -1.17
CA LYS A 116 -2.04 -24.36 -1.45
C LYS A 116 -1.96 -23.51 -2.72
N ASN A 117 -2.99 -22.70 -2.97
CA ASN A 117 -3.06 -21.78 -4.10
C ASN A 117 -3.05 -20.34 -3.60
N MET A 118 -1.85 -19.81 -3.36
CA MET A 118 -1.64 -18.46 -2.80
C MET A 118 -1.41 -17.39 -3.88
N ASP A 119 -1.66 -17.71 -5.14
CA ASP A 119 -1.50 -16.79 -6.28
C ASP A 119 -2.30 -15.50 -6.04
N GLY A 120 -1.63 -14.35 -6.11
CA GLY A 120 -2.25 -13.03 -5.93
C GLY A 120 -2.44 -12.55 -4.48
N TRP A 121 -2.12 -13.37 -3.47
CA TRP A 121 -2.32 -13.02 -2.05
C TRP A 121 -1.13 -12.33 -1.40
N PHE A 122 0.05 -12.33 -2.02
CA PHE A 122 1.27 -11.80 -1.42
C PHE A 122 2.05 -10.89 -2.38
N GLY A 123 2.65 -9.84 -1.82
CA GLY A 123 3.31 -8.76 -2.56
C GLY A 123 4.55 -8.21 -1.87
N ASN A 124 5.17 -8.99 -1.00
CA ASN A 124 6.36 -8.61 -0.22
C ASN A 124 7.55 -8.12 -1.08
N LEU A 125 7.67 -8.60 -2.32
CA LEU A 125 8.65 -8.10 -3.28
C LEU A 125 8.33 -6.66 -3.73
N TYR A 126 7.06 -6.37 -3.99
CA TYR A 126 6.60 -5.04 -4.41
C TYR A 126 6.74 -4.02 -3.28
N TYR A 127 6.38 -4.44 -2.06
CA TYR A 127 6.59 -3.66 -0.85
C TYR A 127 8.04 -3.21 -0.72
N ARG A 128 8.98 -4.18 -0.71
CA ARG A 128 10.41 -3.89 -0.59
C ARG A 128 10.92 -2.99 -1.70
N LYS A 129 10.50 -3.23 -2.95
CA LYS A 129 10.92 -2.43 -4.10
C LYS A 129 10.48 -0.96 -3.97
N LEU A 130 9.21 -0.71 -3.63
CA LEU A 130 8.68 0.63 -3.49
C LEU A 130 9.28 1.35 -2.26
N ARG A 131 9.46 0.64 -1.15
CA ARG A 131 10.18 1.17 0.02
C ARG A 131 11.61 1.59 -0.33
N SER A 132 12.38 0.72 -0.98
CA SER A 132 13.76 1.03 -1.39
C SER A 132 13.84 2.18 -2.40
N ALA A 133 12.77 2.41 -3.18
CA ALA A 133 12.65 3.55 -4.06
C ALA A 133 12.25 4.85 -3.34
N GLY A 134 12.06 4.83 -2.02
CA GLY A 134 11.76 6.01 -1.21
C GLY A 134 10.30 6.49 -1.30
N HIS A 135 9.37 5.59 -1.64
CA HIS A 135 7.94 5.86 -1.46
C HIS A 135 7.57 5.80 0.03
N GLU A 136 6.54 6.52 0.43
CA GLU A 136 5.99 6.41 1.78
C GLU A 136 5.16 5.12 1.88
N MET A 137 5.40 4.31 2.91
CA MET A 137 4.61 3.11 3.17
C MET A 137 3.46 3.45 4.12
N GLY A 138 2.24 3.53 3.58
CA GLY A 138 1.01 3.71 4.35
C GLY A 138 0.42 2.37 4.82
N TRP A 139 -0.46 2.42 5.81
CA TRP A 139 -1.22 1.27 6.29
C TRP A 139 -2.62 1.23 5.66
N HIS A 140 -3.01 0.06 5.17
CA HIS A 140 -4.31 -0.17 4.52
C HIS A 140 -5.02 -1.39 5.13
N GLY A 141 -4.98 -1.51 6.46
CA GLY A 141 -5.46 -2.70 7.18
C GLY A 141 -4.42 -3.82 7.23
N ALA A 142 -4.65 -4.80 8.11
CA ALA A 142 -3.84 -6.01 8.14
C ALA A 142 -4.25 -6.99 7.04
N THR A 143 -5.56 -7.13 6.83
CA THR A 143 -6.20 -8.10 5.92
C THR A 143 -7.18 -7.43 4.96
N HIS A 144 -7.19 -6.08 4.94
CA HIS A 144 -8.16 -5.25 4.24
C HIS A 144 -9.61 -5.40 4.74
N LEU A 145 -9.81 -6.04 5.90
CA LEU A 145 -11.10 -6.03 6.58
C LEU A 145 -11.53 -4.58 6.83
N SER A 146 -12.82 -4.30 6.60
CA SER A 146 -13.39 -2.97 6.83
C SER A 146 -13.16 -2.51 8.26
N LEU A 147 -12.73 -1.26 8.44
CA LEU A 147 -12.60 -0.60 9.75
C LEU A 147 -13.79 0.33 10.06
N ALA A 148 -14.90 0.18 9.34
CA ALA A 148 -16.11 0.95 9.57
C ALA A 148 -16.77 0.58 10.92
N ASP A 149 -17.62 1.47 11.44
CA ASP A 149 -18.36 1.26 12.70
C ASP A 149 -19.26 0.01 12.71
N SER A 150 -19.57 -0.55 11.54
CA SER A 150 -20.33 -1.81 11.42
C SER A 150 -19.49 -3.06 11.70
N THR A 151 -18.17 -2.96 11.71
CA THR A 151 -17.26 -4.05 12.08
C THR A 151 -17.21 -4.13 13.60
N ALA A 152 -17.29 -5.34 14.16
CA ALA A 152 -17.26 -5.52 15.62
C ALA A 152 -15.90 -5.06 16.20
N SER A 153 -15.90 -4.33 17.32
CA SER A 153 -14.67 -3.84 17.95
C SER A 153 -13.67 -4.95 18.25
N GLU A 154 -14.12 -6.15 18.64
CA GLU A 154 -13.20 -7.27 18.85
C GLU A 154 -12.49 -7.72 17.57
N SER A 155 -13.13 -7.59 16.40
CA SER A 155 -12.49 -7.84 15.10
C SER A 155 -11.48 -6.74 14.79
N ILE A 156 -11.76 -5.48 15.17
CA ILE A 156 -10.82 -4.35 15.01
C ILE A 156 -9.58 -4.55 15.90
N ASP A 157 -9.76 -4.90 17.17
CA ASP A 157 -8.66 -5.20 18.09
C ASP A 157 -7.72 -6.28 17.54
N LEU A 158 -8.28 -7.35 16.97
CA LEU A 158 -7.52 -8.43 16.35
C LEU A 158 -6.82 -7.98 15.07
N GLU A 159 -7.48 -7.18 14.22
CA GLU A 159 -6.92 -6.62 13.00
C GLU A 159 -5.75 -5.67 13.32
N LEU A 160 -5.85 -4.86 14.37
CA LEU A 160 -4.79 -3.99 14.86
C LEU A 160 -3.63 -4.76 15.48
N GLN A 161 -3.93 -5.80 16.26
CA GLN A 161 -2.89 -6.68 16.81
C GLN A 161 -2.12 -7.38 15.69
N LEU A 162 -2.82 -7.90 14.68
CA LEU A 162 -2.21 -8.52 13.52
C LEU A 162 -1.37 -7.51 12.73
N ALA A 163 -1.88 -6.30 12.48
CA ALA A 163 -1.15 -5.23 11.83
C ALA A 163 0.16 -4.92 12.56
N LYS A 164 0.11 -4.79 13.90
CA LYS A 164 1.29 -4.51 14.72
C LYS A 164 2.36 -5.60 14.56
N ASN A 165 1.98 -6.87 14.62
CA ASN A 165 2.92 -7.99 14.52
C ASN A 165 3.55 -8.07 13.11
N LEU A 166 2.74 -7.91 12.06
CA LEU A 166 3.23 -7.95 10.68
C LEU A 166 4.13 -6.74 10.35
N ASN A 167 3.77 -5.54 10.81
CA ASN A 167 4.58 -4.34 10.61
C ASN A 167 5.90 -4.40 11.40
N ALA A 168 5.92 -5.03 12.57
CA ALA A 168 7.16 -5.30 13.29
C ALA A 168 8.12 -6.17 12.47
N THR A 169 7.60 -7.20 11.78
CA THR A 169 8.39 -8.06 10.88
C THR A 169 8.94 -7.27 9.67
N LEU A 170 8.19 -6.27 9.19
CA LEU A 170 8.63 -5.35 8.15
C LEU A 170 9.61 -4.28 8.65
N SER A 171 9.84 -4.20 9.97
CA SER A 171 10.58 -3.11 10.64
C SER A 171 10.01 -1.73 10.30
N GLU A 172 8.69 -1.62 10.42
CA GLU A 172 7.89 -0.50 9.92
C GLU A 172 6.88 0.01 10.93
N SER A 173 6.61 1.31 10.87
CA SER A 173 5.63 2.00 11.69
C SER A 173 4.95 3.06 10.82
N PRO A 174 3.95 2.66 10.00
CA PRO A 174 3.28 3.56 9.08
C PRO A 174 2.71 4.78 9.82
N GLN A 175 2.95 5.97 9.28
CA GLN A 175 2.44 7.24 9.82
C GLN A 175 1.16 7.71 9.13
N THR A 176 0.80 7.06 8.02
CA THR A 176 -0.38 7.34 7.23
C THR A 176 -1.27 6.11 7.18
N LEU A 177 -2.56 6.31 7.45
CA LEU A 177 -3.61 5.30 7.30
C LEU A 177 -4.52 5.69 6.14
N ILE A 178 -4.79 4.72 5.27
CA ILE A 178 -5.87 4.80 4.28
C ILE A 178 -6.87 3.72 4.66
N PHE A 179 -8.12 4.10 4.92
CA PHE A 179 -9.13 3.17 5.40
C PHE A 179 -9.45 2.10 4.34
N PRO A 180 -9.42 0.80 4.70
CA PRO A 180 -9.94 -0.25 3.83
C PRO A 180 -11.35 0.09 3.36
N ARG A 181 -11.65 -0.20 2.09
CA ARG A 181 -12.94 0.12 1.46
C ARG A 181 -13.33 1.60 1.42
N ASN A 182 -12.42 2.51 1.80
CA ASN A 182 -12.68 3.93 1.97
C ASN A 182 -13.82 4.23 2.97
N LEU A 183 -14.00 3.37 3.97
CA LEU A 183 -14.99 3.54 5.03
C LEU A 183 -14.29 3.88 6.35
N VAL A 184 -14.56 5.08 6.86
CA VAL A 184 -14.01 5.55 8.13
C VAL A 184 -14.84 5.00 9.30
N GLY A 185 -14.17 4.53 10.34
CA GLY A 185 -14.77 4.10 11.60
C GLY A 185 -13.70 3.85 12.67
N HIS A 186 -14.13 3.59 13.90
CA HIS A 186 -13.26 3.19 15.04
C HIS A 186 -12.00 4.07 15.23
N LEU A 187 -12.12 5.39 14.97
CA LEU A 187 -10.98 6.33 15.02
C LEU A 187 -10.33 6.40 16.41
N ASP A 188 -11.11 6.20 17.46
CA ASP A 188 -10.65 6.17 18.85
C ASP A 188 -9.76 4.96 19.14
N GLU A 189 -9.99 3.82 18.48
CA GLU A 189 -9.12 2.65 18.58
C GLU A 189 -7.80 2.85 17.84
N LEU A 190 -7.83 3.59 16.72
CA LEU A 190 -6.69 3.85 15.85
C LEU A 190 -5.71 4.92 16.36
N GLN A 191 -6.13 5.73 17.32
CA GLN A 191 -5.33 6.80 17.92
C GLN A 191 -4.60 6.37 19.20
N LYS A 192 -4.72 5.10 19.60
CA LYS A 192 -4.07 4.53 20.80
C LYS A 192 -2.62 4.12 20.51
#